data_AF-A0A7K3S3R1-F1
#
_entry.id   AF-A0A7K3S3R1-F1
#
_cell.length_a   1.000
_cell.length_b   1.000
_cell.length_c   1.000
_cell.angle_alpha   90.00
_cell.angle_beta   90.00
_cell.angle_gamma   90.00
#
_symmetry.space_group_name_H-M   'P 1'
#
loop_
_entity.id
_entity.type
_entity.pdbx_description
1 polymer ?
#
loop_
_entity_poly.entity_id
_entity_poly.type
_entity_poly.pdbx_seq_one_letter_code
_entity_poly.pdbx_strand_id
1 'polypeptide(L)'
;DAATHALRAAGGDAEAGGAGLVPFSWSGVELHASGATVLRVRFTPTAPSTFRVTVADAAGGLVATVEANAFRPFEPSGTPAA
;
A
#
# COMPACT_ATOMS: atom_id res chain seq x y z
N ASP A 1 6.49 0.21 3.49
CA ASP A 1 7.27 -0.41 2.41
C ASP A 1 6.93 -1.90 2.23
N ALA A 2 7.33 -2.82 3.11
CA ALA A 2 7.07 -4.26 2.96
C ALA A 2 5.61 -4.65 2.61
N ALA A 3 4.62 -4.04 3.27
CA ALA A 3 3.21 -4.30 2.97
C ALA A 3 2.81 -3.87 1.54
N THR A 4 3.46 -2.82 1.01
CA THR A 4 3.29 -2.35 -0.36
C THR A 4 3.87 -3.35 -1.37
N HIS A 5 5.03 -3.96 -1.06
CA HIS A 5 5.59 -5.04 -1.88
C HIS A 5 4.66 -6.26 -1.92
N ALA A 6 4.05 -6.63 -0.79
CA ALA A 6 3.08 -7.72 -0.74
C ALA A 6 1.81 -7.42 -1.54
N LEU A 7 1.29 -6.19 -1.49
CA LEU A 7 0.17 -5.75 -2.32
C LEU A 7 0.47 -5.92 -3.82
N ARG A 8 1.69 -5.58 -4.23
CA ARG A 8 2.13 -5.78 -5.61
C ARG A 8 2.17 -7.25 -6.00
N ALA A 9 2.78 -8.09 -5.17
CA ALA A 9 2.84 -9.54 -5.42
C ALA A 9 1.45 -10.20 -5.48
N ALA A 10 0.45 -9.63 -4.81
CA ALA A 10 -0.95 -10.07 -4.87
C ALA A 10 -1.71 -9.57 -6.12
N GLY A 11 -1.03 -8.98 -7.11
CA GLY A 11 -1.63 -8.50 -8.35
C GLY A 11 -2.24 -7.11 -8.26
N GLY A 12 -1.85 -6.30 -7.25
CA GLY A 12 -2.32 -4.92 -7.12
C GLY A 12 -2.01 -4.03 -8.33
N ASP A 13 -1.02 -4.41 -9.14
CA ASP A 13 -0.59 -3.74 -10.37
C ASP A 13 -1.18 -4.32 -11.67
N ALA A 14 -2.14 -5.25 -11.59
CA ALA A 14 -2.78 -5.82 -12.78
C ALA A 14 -3.42 -4.73 -13.66
N GLU A 15 -4.05 -3.73 -13.05
CA GLU A 15 -4.62 -2.57 -13.74
C GLU A 15 -3.56 -1.62 -14.34
N ALA A 16 -2.31 -1.71 -13.87
CA ALA A 16 -1.20 -0.88 -14.34
C ALA A 16 -0.43 -1.51 -15.51
N GLY A 17 -0.95 -2.59 -16.11
CA GLY A 17 -0.31 -3.24 -17.26
C GLY A 17 1.06 -3.83 -16.96
N GLY A 18 1.32 -4.21 -15.69
CA GLY A 18 2.61 -4.73 -15.25
C GLY A 18 3.65 -3.66 -14.86
N ALA A 19 3.35 -2.37 -15.07
CA ALA A 19 4.15 -1.29 -14.50
C ALA A 19 4.08 -1.31 -12.97
N GLY A 20 5.15 -0.93 -12.29
CA GLY A 20 5.16 -0.96 -10.83
C GLY A 20 4.25 0.07 -10.22
N LEU A 21 3.39 -0.30 -9.27
CA LEU A 21 2.63 0.68 -8.52
C LEU A 21 3.41 1.16 -7.30
N VAL A 22 3.52 2.48 -7.16
CA VAL A 22 4.07 3.15 -5.98
C VAL A 22 3.02 4.03 -5.30
N PRO A 23 3.02 4.14 -3.96
CA PRO A 23 2.15 5.09 -3.27
C PRO A 23 2.46 6.51 -3.74
N PHE A 24 1.43 7.26 -4.10
CA PHE A 24 1.54 8.62 -4.62
C PHE A 24 0.95 9.65 -3.67
N SER A 25 -0.22 9.37 -3.08
CA SER A 25 -0.87 10.30 -2.14
C SER A 25 -1.63 9.57 -1.04
N TRP A 26 -1.60 10.14 0.16
CA TRP A 26 -2.24 9.61 1.35
C TRP A 26 -3.21 10.66 1.92
N SER A 27 -4.41 10.24 2.30
CA SER A 27 -5.40 11.09 2.95
C SER A 27 -6.13 10.36 4.06
N GLY A 28 -6.51 11.09 5.11
CA GLY A 28 -7.16 10.51 6.29
C GLY A 28 -6.26 9.51 7.02
N VAL A 29 -4.98 9.85 7.18
CA VAL A 29 -4.03 9.04 7.96
C VAL A 29 -4.22 9.34 9.43
N GLU A 30 -4.47 8.31 10.23
CA GLU A 30 -4.62 8.42 11.68
C GLU A 30 -3.82 7.31 12.37
N LEU A 31 -3.08 7.66 13.42
CA LEU A 31 -2.34 6.74 14.27
C LEU A 31 -3.09 6.58 15.59
N HIS A 32 -3.46 5.34 15.90
CA HIS A 32 -4.26 4.99 17.07
C HIS A 32 -3.39 4.47 18.24
N ALA A 33 -2.30 3.78 17.91
CA ALA A 33 -1.38 3.22 18.90
C ALA A 33 0.06 3.16 18.35
N SER A 34 1.03 3.01 19.25
CA SER A 34 2.44 2.84 18.92
C SER A 34 3.07 1.72 19.75
N GLY A 35 4.30 1.31 19.41
CA GLY A 35 5.04 0.27 20.15
C GLY A 35 4.76 -1.16 19.71
N ALA A 36 3.86 -1.39 18.75
CA ALA A 36 3.67 -2.71 18.15
C ALA A 36 4.93 -3.15 17.38
N THR A 37 5.44 -4.35 17.69
CA THR A 37 6.61 -4.95 17.02
C THR A 37 6.22 -5.85 15.84
N VAL A 38 4.94 -6.20 15.73
CA VAL A 38 4.36 -6.99 14.64
C VAL A 38 3.09 -6.31 14.17
N LEU A 39 2.96 -6.14 12.85
CA LEU A 39 1.81 -5.50 12.23
C LEU A 39 1.15 -6.43 11.20
N ARG A 40 -0.17 -6.40 11.16
CA ARG A 40 -1.01 -6.95 10.09
C ARG A 40 -1.61 -5.79 9.31
N VAL A 41 -1.40 -5.79 8.00
CA VAL A 41 -1.87 -4.71 7.12
C VAL A 41 -2.91 -5.26 6.16
N ARG A 42 -4.08 -4.63 6.11
CA ARG A 42 -5.12 -4.92 5.14
C ARG A 42 -5.27 -3.75 4.18
N PHE A 43 -5.15 -4.05 2.89
CA PHE A 43 -5.54 -3.15 1.82
C PHE A 43 -6.93 -3.52 1.33
N THR A 44 -7.84 -2.56 1.27
CA THR A 44 -9.19 -2.73 0.72
C THR A 44 -9.34 -1.79 -0.47
N PRO A 45 -9.53 -2.30 -1.70
CA PRO A 45 -9.74 -1.45 -2.87
C PRO A 45 -10.96 -0.56 -2.69
N THR A 46 -10.85 0.72 -3.03
CA THR A 46 -11.95 1.69 -2.96
C THR A 46 -12.21 2.38 -4.29
N ALA A 47 -11.19 2.47 -5.15
CA ALA A 47 -11.27 2.98 -6.53
C ALA A 47 -10.07 2.42 -7.33
N PRO A 48 -9.97 2.66 -8.65
CA PRO A 48 -8.79 2.25 -9.43
C PRO A 48 -7.50 2.78 -8.79
N SER A 49 -6.53 1.88 -8.58
CA SER A 49 -5.25 2.19 -7.93
C SER A 49 -5.38 2.90 -6.57
N THR A 50 -6.51 2.78 -5.87
CA THR A 50 -6.73 3.45 -4.57
C THR A 50 -7.23 2.47 -3.54
N PHE A 51 -6.63 2.51 -2.35
CA PHE A 51 -6.92 1.56 -1.27
C PHE A 51 -7.17 2.29 0.05
N ARG A 52 -8.16 1.82 0.80
CA ARG A 52 -8.23 2.05 2.26
C ARG A 52 -7.24 1.10 2.92
N VAL A 53 -6.51 1.58 3.93
CA VAL A 53 -5.55 0.77 4.69
C VAL A 53 -5.96 0.70 6.15
N THR A 54 -5.97 -0.52 6.69
CA THR A 54 -6.12 -0.76 8.12
C THR A 54 -4.89 -1.51 8.62
N VAL A 55 -4.27 -0.99 9.68
CA VAL A 55 -3.10 -1.58 10.31
C VAL A 55 -3.49 -1.98 11.73
N ALA A 56 -3.29 -3.26 12.04
CA ALA A 56 -3.53 -3.81 13.36
C ALA A 56 -2.28 -4.49 13.91
N ASP A 57 -2.17 -4.62 15.23
CA ASP A 57 -1.14 -5.42 15.88
C ASP A 57 -1.44 -6.93 15.80
N ALA A 58 -0.58 -7.75 16.43
CA ALA A 58 -0.74 -9.20 16.47
C ALA A 58 -2.00 -9.67 17.24
N ALA A 59 -2.47 -8.89 18.21
CA ALA A 59 -3.67 -9.14 19.00
C ALA A 59 -4.95 -8.64 18.29
N GLY A 60 -4.82 -7.88 17.20
CA GLY A 60 -5.93 -7.28 16.46
C GLY A 60 -6.28 -5.86 16.90
N GLY A 61 -5.50 -5.26 17.81
CA GLY A 61 -5.64 -3.87 18.21
C GLY A 61 -5.32 -2.91 17.06
N LEU A 62 -6.09 -1.83 16.92
CA LEU A 62 -5.89 -0.87 15.83
C LEU A 62 -4.63 -0.04 16.08
N VAL A 63 -3.73 0.00 15.09
CA VAL A 63 -2.49 0.77 15.14
C VAL A 63 -2.61 2.01 14.26
N ALA A 64 -3.08 1.87 13.03
CA ALA A 64 -3.25 2.99 12.11
C ALA A 64 -4.38 2.76 11.10
N THR A 65 -4.95 3.84 10.60
CA THR A 65 -5.90 3.83 9.47
C THR A 65 -5.48 4.82 8.42
N VAL A 66 -5.82 4.52 7.16
CA VAL A 66 -5.71 5.44 6.04
C VAL A 66 -6.99 5.35 5.24
N GLU A 67 -7.71 6.45 5.11
CA GLU A 67 -8.96 6.49 4.36
C GLU A 67 -8.77 6.26 2.87
N ALA A 68 -7.74 6.91 2.28
CA ALA A 68 -7.34 6.64 0.91
C ALA A 68 -5.81 6.75 0.73
N ASN A 69 -5.25 5.71 0.10
CA ASN A 69 -3.89 5.66 -0.39
C ASN A 69 -3.95 5.40 -1.90
N ALA A 70 -3.65 6.43 -2.69
CA ALA A 70 -3.65 6.34 -4.14
C ALA A 70 -2.26 5.99 -4.66
N PHE A 71 -2.22 5.14 -5.66
CA PHE A 71 -1.02 4.61 -6.30
C PHE A 71 -0.92 5.11 -7.73
N ARG A 72 0.30 5.20 -8.25
CA ARG A 72 0.56 5.48 -9.66
C ARG A 72 1.54 4.48 -10.25
N PRO A 73 1.43 4.19 -11.56
CA PRO A 73 2.47 3.50 -12.28
C PRO A 73 3.80 4.23 -12.17
N PHE A 74 4.85 3.46 -11.92
CA PHE A 74 6.24 3.83 -11.94
C PHE A 74 6.93 2.87 -12.91
N GLU A 75 7.39 3.43 -14.01
CA GLU A 75 8.32 2.76 -14.89
C GLU A 75 9.73 3.15 -14.44
N PRO A 76 10.55 2.21 -13.97
CA PRO A 76 11.96 2.51 -13.74
C PRO A 76 12.55 2.93 -15.08
N SER A 77 13.25 4.07 -15.08
CA SER A 77 13.92 4.60 -16.27
C SER A 77 14.66 3.47 -16.97
N GLY A 78 14.26 3.16 -18.21
CA GLY A 78 14.86 2.08 -18.97
C GLY A 78 16.37 2.23 -18.96
N THR A 79 17.08 1.23 -18.45
CA THR A 79 18.51 1.13 -18.73
C THR A 79 18.60 0.90 -20.24
N PRO A 80 19.21 1.80 -21.04
CA PRO A 80 19.40 1.52 -22.45
C PRO A 80 20.22 0.24 -22.55
N ALA A 81 19.72 -0.73 -23.31
CA ALA A 81 20.46 -1.95 -23.61
C ALA A 81 21.80 -1.55 -24.27
N ALA A 82 22.89 -2.06 -23.71
CA ALA A 82 24.25 -1.87 -24.23
C ALA A 82 24.45 -2.64 -25.55
#